data_AF-A0A3D9B8N7-F1
#
_entry.id   AF-A0A3D9B8N7-F1
#
_cell.length_a   1.000
_cell.length_b   1.000
_cell.length_c   1.000
_cell.angle_alpha   90.00
_cell.angle_beta   90.00
_cell.angle_gamma   90.00
#
_symmetry.space_group_name_H-M   'P 1'
#
loop_
_entity.id
_entity.type
_entity.pdbx_description
1 polymer ?
#
loop_
_entity_poly.entity_id
_entity_poly.type
_entity_poly.pdbx_seq_one_letter_code
_entity_poly.pdbx_strand_id
1 'polypeptide(L)'
;MKNTMPSHKIITYLSLLMAGLFFFEFIKEFCLDLSFMEISAIAAFTTVLIIGNVLISVLLLTGKVKPSIWSLLFQIVLLIYAGWALYQIYVSSVVVTGPVYSH
;
A
#
# COMPACT_ATOMS: atom_id res chain seq x y z
N MET A 1 12.88 23.64 -21.77
CA MET A 1 13.07 23.29 -20.35
C MET A 1 12.84 21.79 -20.20
N LYS A 2 13.89 21.02 -19.90
CA LYS A 2 13.74 19.59 -19.64
C LYS A 2 13.19 19.46 -18.21
N ASN A 3 11.86 19.44 -18.08
CA ASN A 3 11.17 19.15 -16.82
C ASN A 3 11.36 17.66 -16.50
N THR A 4 12.59 17.22 -16.28
CA THR A 4 12.86 15.94 -15.62
C THR A 4 12.45 16.13 -14.17
N MET A 5 11.19 15.79 -13.87
CA MET A 5 10.80 15.54 -12.49
C MET A 5 11.86 14.62 -11.89
N PRO A 6 12.49 14.99 -10.77
CA PRO A 6 13.55 14.18 -10.22
C PRO A 6 12.93 12.83 -9.84
N SER A 7 13.59 11.74 -10.26
CA SER A 7 13.08 10.36 -10.25
C SER A 7 12.44 9.93 -8.92
N HIS A 8 12.91 10.47 -7.81
CA HIS A 8 12.34 10.24 -6.49
C HIS A 8 10.87 10.68 -6.38
N LYS A 9 10.49 11.80 -6.99
CA LYS A 9 9.09 12.29 -6.96
C LYS A 9 8.16 11.34 -7.68
N ILE A 10 8.59 10.77 -8.81
CA ILE A 10 7.81 9.79 -9.58
C ILE A 10 7.52 8.56 -8.73
N ILE A 11 8.56 7.99 -8.10
CA ILE A 11 8.43 6.83 -7.21
C ILE A 11 7.49 7.14 -6.05
N THR A 12 7.64 8.31 -5.44
CA THR A 12 6.78 8.73 -4.33
C THR A 12 5.31 8.92 -4.76
N TYR A 13 5.05 9.50 -5.93
CA TYR A 13 3.68 9.61 -6.46
C TYR A 13 3.07 8.26 -6.81
N LEU A 14 3.84 7.36 -7.44
CA LEU A 14 3.38 6.02 -7.76
C LEU A 14 3.06 5.21 -6.49
N SER A 15 3.88 5.39 -5.45
CA SER A 15 3.67 4.81 -4.13
C SER A 15 2.38 5.29 -3.48
N LEU A 16 2.07 6.59 -3.57
CA LEU A 16 0.80 7.14 -3.09
C LEU A 16 -0.40 6.62 -3.89
N LEU A 17 -0.26 6.50 -5.21
CA LEU A 17 -1.31 5.95 -6.08
C LEU A 17 -1.63 4.50 -5.70
N MET A 18 -0.60 3.67 -5.48
CA MET A 18 -0.80 2.28 -5.05
C MET A 18 -1.43 2.18 -3.65
N ALA A 19 -1.02 3.04 -2.71
CA ALA A 19 -1.67 3.10 -1.41
C ALA A 19 -3.16 3.48 -1.54
N GLY A 20 -3.50 4.43 -2.42
CA GLY A 20 -4.88 4.80 -2.71
C GLY A 20 -5.71 3.66 -3.26
N LEU A 21 -5.17 2.89 -4.22
CA LEU A 21 -5.84 1.70 -4.76
C LEU A 21 -6.06 0.64 -3.68
N PHE A 22 -5.05 0.39 -2.83
CA PHE A 22 -5.20 -0.54 -1.71
C PHE A 22 -6.30 -0.11 -0.75
N PHE A 23 -6.32 1.15 -0.30
CA PHE A 23 -7.37 1.62 0.60
C PHE A 23 -8.75 1.58 -0.05
N PHE A 24 -8.85 1.86 -1.36
CA PHE A 24 -10.12 1.77 -2.07
C PHE A 24 -10.68 0.34 -2.04
N GLU A 25 -9.87 -0.66 -2.41
CA GLU A 25 -10.33 -2.06 -2.36
C GLU A 25 -10.57 -2.52 -0.92
N PHE A 26 -9.71 -2.14 0.02
CA PHE A 26 -9.87 -2.48 1.43
C PHE A 26 -11.19 -1.92 2.01
N ILE A 27 -11.52 -0.65 1.74
CA ILE A 27 -12.79 -0.04 2.16
C ILE A 27 -13.98 -0.70 1.46
N LYS A 28 -13.85 -1.05 0.18
CA LYS A 28 -14.90 -1.71 -0.57
C LYS A 28 -15.23 -3.09 0.01
N GLU A 29 -14.23 -3.89 0.34
CA GLU A 29 -14.42 -5.17 1.04
C GLU A 29 -15.04 -4.97 2.42
N PHE A 30 -14.62 -3.93 3.14
CA PHE A 30 -15.19 -3.56 4.43
C PHE A 30 -16.68 -3.19 4.34
N CYS A 31 -17.09 -2.45 3.31
CA CYS A 31 -18.48 -2.06 3.09
C CYS A 31 -19.36 -3.21 2.57
N LEU A 32 -18.78 -4.26 1.98
CA LEU A 32 -19.53 -5.29 1.28
C LEU A 32 -19.89 -6.50 2.13
N ASP A 33 -19.21 -6.78 3.26
CA ASP A 33 -19.69 -7.68 4.34
C ASP A 33 -18.61 -8.00 5.41
N LEU A 34 -17.40 -7.45 5.34
CA LEU A 34 -16.33 -7.78 6.31
C LEU A 34 -16.47 -6.99 7.62
N SER A 35 -16.70 -7.73 8.71
CA SER A 35 -16.54 -7.20 10.07
C SER A 35 -15.06 -6.99 10.40
N PHE A 36 -14.72 -5.92 11.15
CA PHE A 36 -13.34 -5.65 11.63
C PHE A 36 -12.71 -6.86 12.34
N MET A 37 -13.51 -7.76 12.91
CA MET A 37 -13.03 -8.97 13.59
C MET A 37 -12.60 -10.11 12.65
N GLU A 38 -12.97 -10.06 11.38
CA GLU A 38 -12.65 -11.09 10.39
C GLU A 38 -11.38 -10.76 9.58
N ILE A 39 -10.84 -9.55 9.76
CA ILE A 39 -9.62 -9.10 9.12
C ILE A 39 -8.46 -9.99 9.57
N SER A 40 -7.84 -10.64 8.59
CA SER A 40 -6.64 -11.44 8.87
C SER A 40 -5.52 -10.56 9.47
N ALA A 41 -4.69 -11.16 10.34
CA ALA A 41 -3.52 -10.47 10.87
C ALA A 41 -2.57 -9.95 9.75
N ILE A 42 -2.57 -10.62 8.59
CA ILE A 42 -1.81 -10.23 7.41
C ILE A 42 -2.36 -8.94 6.80
N ALA A 43 -3.69 -8.81 6.65
CA ALA A 43 -4.32 -7.60 6.16
C ALA A 43 -4.10 -6.42 7.12
N ALA A 44 -4.21 -6.65 8.43
CA ALA A 44 -3.90 -5.64 9.43
C ALA A 44 -2.44 -5.15 9.33
N PHE A 45 -1.49 -6.08 9.26
CA PHE A 45 -0.07 -5.76 9.10
C PHE A 45 0.23 -5.01 7.79
N THR A 46 -0.38 -5.46 6.69
CA THR A 46 -0.28 -4.82 5.37
C THR A 46 -0.78 -3.38 5.42
N THR A 47 -1.91 -3.15 6.09
CA THR A 47 -2.51 -1.82 6.24
C THR A 47 -1.56 -0.89 6.99
N VAL A 48 -0.96 -1.34 8.11
CA VAL A 48 0.01 -0.54 8.87
C VAL A 48 1.23 -0.17 8.01
N LEU A 49 1.76 -1.11 7.23
CA LEU A 49 2.89 -0.85 6.34
C LEU A 49 2.54 0.20 5.26
N ILE A 50 1.35 0.12 4.67
CA ILE A 50 0.90 1.06 3.65
C ILE A 50 0.67 2.45 4.25
N ILE A 51 0.09 2.56 5.45
CA ILE A 51 -0.03 3.84 6.17
C ILE A 51 1.36 4.44 6.40
N GLY A 52 2.31 3.65 6.90
CA GLY A 52 3.70 4.09 7.08
C GLY A 52 4.33 4.59 5.78
N ASN A 53 4.07 3.90 4.67
CA ASN A 53 4.53 4.31 3.34
C ASN A 53 3.97 5.66 2.90
N VAL A 54 2.66 5.88 3.13
CA VAL A 54 1.99 7.15 2.83
C VAL A 54 2.62 8.28 3.63
N LEU A 55 2.85 8.08 4.94
CA LEU A 55 3.49 9.08 5.79
C LEU A 55 4.89 9.45 5.28
N ILE A 56 5.73 8.46 4.97
CA ILE A 56 7.08 8.68 4.41
C ILE A 56 6.97 9.42 3.07
N SER A 57 6.02 9.03 2.22
CA SER A 57 5.79 9.65 0.92
C SER A 57 5.40 11.12 1.04
N VAL A 58 4.49 11.46 1.96
CA VAL A 58 4.10 12.85 2.25
C VAL A 58 5.28 13.64 2.83
N LEU A 59 6.07 13.06 3.73
CA LEU A 59 7.26 13.71 4.30
C LEU A 59 8.33 14.02 3.25
N LEU A 60 8.52 13.14 2.26
CA LEU A 60 9.41 13.36 1.13
C LEU A 60 8.90 14.45 0.19
N LEU A 61 7.60 14.45 -0.13
CA LEU A 61 6.99 15.46 -1.01
C LEU A 61 6.97 16.84 -0.38
N THR A 62 6.72 16.93 0.92
CA THR A 62 6.72 18.19 1.68
C THR A 62 8.13 18.70 1.99
N GLY A 63 9.17 17.95 1.62
CA GLY A 63 10.57 18.31 1.85
C GLY A 63 11.00 18.29 3.32
N LYS A 64 10.15 17.78 4.22
CA LYS A 64 10.48 17.63 5.66
C LYS A 64 11.56 16.58 5.89
N VAL A 65 11.68 15.60 5.00
CA VAL A 65 12.72 14.57 5.03
C VAL A 65 13.53 14.62 3.73
N LYS A 66 14.86 14.55 3.85
CA LYS A 66 15.74 14.52 2.68
C LYS A 66 15.59 13.16 1.97
N PRO A 67 15.45 13.12 0.64
CA PRO A 67 15.42 11.88 -0.11
C PRO A 67 16.75 11.15 0.05
N SER A 68 16.72 10.01 0.73
CA SER A 68 17.84 9.09 0.88
C SER A 68 17.63 7.88 -0.03
N ILE A 69 18.72 7.31 -0.54
CA ILE A 69 18.69 6.06 -1.33
C ILE A 69 17.94 4.95 -0.57
N TRP A 70 18.10 4.89 0.76
CA TRP A 70 17.43 3.93 1.62
C TRP A 70 15.92 4.13 1.67
N SER A 71 15.47 5.39 1.70
CA SER A 71 14.03 5.70 1.69
C SER A 71 13.39 5.34 0.36
N LEU A 72 14.12 5.51 -0.75
CA LEU A 72 13.65 5.13 -2.08
C LEU A 72 13.57 3.61 -2.24
N LEU A 73 14.60 2.89 -1.79
CA LEU A 73 14.59 1.43 -1.77
C LEU A 73 13.42 0.88 -0.93
N PHE A 74 13.18 1.48 0.24
CA PHE A 74 12.05 1.10 1.09
C PHE A 74 10.70 1.32 0.39
N GLN A 75 10.51 2.46 -0.28
CA GLN A 75 9.30 2.71 -1.08
C GLN A 75 9.13 1.69 -2.20
N ILE A 76 10.19 1.32 -2.92
CA ILE A 76 10.12 0.33 -4.00
C ILE A 76 9.72 -1.04 -3.45
N VAL A 77 10.31 -1.48 -2.34
CA VAL A 77 9.96 -2.75 -1.69
C VAL A 77 8.49 -2.76 -1.27
N LEU A 78 8.01 -1.67 -0.65
CA LEU A 78 6.61 -1.53 -0.27
C LEU A 78 5.66 -1.48 -1.46
N LEU A 79 6.12 -0.94 -2.60
CA LEU A 79 5.33 -0.88 -3.83
C LEU A 79 5.14 -2.28 -4.43
N ILE A 80 6.19 -3.10 -4.44
CA ILE A 80 6.11 -4.51 -4.85
C ILE A 80 5.19 -5.28 -3.89
N TYR A 81 5.36 -5.09 -2.59
CA TYR A 81 4.54 -5.74 -1.57
C TYR A 81 3.07 -5.35 -1.67
N ALA A 82 2.77 -4.06 -1.84
CA ALA A 82 1.40 -3.58 -2.04
C ALA A 82 0.78 -4.13 -3.33
N GLY A 83 1.56 -4.25 -4.41
CA GLY A 83 1.11 -4.90 -5.65
C GLY A 83 0.76 -6.38 -5.43
N TRP A 84 1.57 -7.11 -4.68
CA TRP A 84 1.26 -8.49 -4.31
C TRP A 84 0.02 -8.59 -3.41
N ALA A 85 -0.14 -7.71 -2.43
CA ALA A 85 -1.32 -7.69 -1.56
C ALA A 85 -2.60 -7.39 -2.34
N LEU A 86 -2.57 -6.41 -3.25
CA LEU A 86 -3.67 -6.11 -4.16
C LEU A 86 -4.00 -7.31 -5.06
N TYR A 87 -2.99 -7.97 -5.63
CA TYR A 87 -3.20 -9.18 -6.42
C TYR A 87 -3.95 -10.26 -5.62
N GLN A 88 -3.59 -10.46 -4.36
CA GLN A 88 -4.26 -11.45 -3.51
C GLN A 88 -5.70 -11.07 -3.18
N ILE A 89 -5.99 -9.77 -2.98
CA ILE A 89 -7.35 -9.27 -2.82
C ILE A 89 -8.19 -9.60 -4.07
N TYR A 90 -7.67 -9.31 -5.27
CA TYR A 90 -8.40 -9.55 -6.51
C TYR A 90 -8.54 -11.03 -6.92
N VAL A 91 -7.52 -11.86 -6.66
CA VAL A 91 -7.47 -13.24 -7.19
C VAL A 91 -7.91 -14.28 -6.17
N SER A 92 -7.74 -14.03 -4.88
CA SER A 92 -7.85 -15.10 -3.89
C SER A 92 -8.77 -14.81 -2.71
N SER A 93 -9.17 -13.57 -2.38
CA SER A 93 -9.90 -13.24 -1.12
C SER A 93 -9.24 -13.72 0.19
N VAL A 94 -8.11 -14.44 0.12
CA VAL A 94 -7.37 -15.09 1.22
C VAL A 94 -6.68 -14.07 2.14
N VAL A 95 -6.42 -12.86 1.64
CA VAL A 95 -5.76 -11.84 2.47
C VAL A 95 -6.76 -11.16 3.39
N VAL A 96 -8.02 -11.04 3.00
CA VAL A 96 -9.00 -10.26 3.78
C VAL A 96 -9.81 -11.15 4.70
N THR A 97 -10.32 -12.27 4.18
CA THR A 97 -10.84 -13.39 4.98
C THR A 97 -9.75 -14.44 5.14
N GLY A 98 -9.48 -14.90 6.38
CA GLY A 98 -8.64 -16.10 6.61
C GLY A 98 -9.14 -17.31 5.80
N PRO A 99 -8.39 -18.43 5.73
CA PRO A 99 -8.71 -19.54 4.85
C PRO A 99 -10.19 -19.91 5.01
N VAL A 100 -10.98 -19.62 3.98
CA VAL A 100 -12.37 -20.04 3.92
C VAL A 100 -12.30 -21.55 3.88
N TYR A 101 -12.55 -22.18 5.02
CA TYR A 101 -12.79 -23.62 5.07
C TYR A 101 -14.04 -23.85 4.20
N SER A 102 -13.79 -24.25 2.97
CA SER A 102 -14.79 -24.83 2.09
C SER A 102 -15.33 -26.08 2.78
N HIS A 103 -16.54 -25.96 3.34
CA HIS A 103 -17.38 -27.09 3.72
C HIS A 103 -18.05 -27.68 2.49
#